data_AF-A0A929I655-F1
#
_entry.id   AF-A0A929I655-F1
#
_cell.length_a   1.000
_cell.length_b   1.000
_cell.length_c   1.000
_cell.angle_alpha   90.00
_cell.angle_beta   90.00
_cell.angle_gamma   90.00
#
_symmetry.space_group_name_H-M   'P 1'
#
loop_
_entity.id
_entity.type
_entity.pdbx_description
1 polymer ?
#
loop_
_entity_poly.entity_id
_entity_poly.type
_entity_poly.pdbx_seq_one_letter_code
_entity_poly.pdbx_strand_id
1 'polypeptide(L)'
;MARWKYKTSIVDLDAIIPPSEIECAETGVCMVHELPGTGLDKMEELLDQEGEDEWELVQCQSHGGKLLCIWKKEIKEAFAS
;
A
#
# COMPACT_ATOMS: atom_id res chain seq x y z
N MET A 1 -6.85 -19.51 17.99
CA MET A 1 -6.26 -19.06 16.71
C MET A 1 -6.39 -17.56 16.65
N ALA A 2 -5.36 -16.84 16.20
CA ALA A 2 -5.42 -15.39 16.04
C ALA A 2 -6.57 -15.02 15.09
N ARG A 3 -7.35 -14.00 15.46
CA ARG A 3 -8.42 -13.43 14.64
C ARG A 3 -7.88 -12.19 13.94
N TRP A 4 -8.24 -11.99 12.68
CA TRP A 4 -7.68 -10.91 11.85
C TRP A 4 -8.78 -10.00 11.32
N LYS A 5 -8.51 -8.70 11.31
CA LYS A 5 -9.25 -7.71 10.54
C LYS A 5 -8.47 -7.41 9.27
N TYR A 6 -9.19 -7.23 8.16
CA TYR A 6 -8.60 -6.83 6.88
C TYR A 6 -9.18 -5.51 6.42
N LYS A 7 -8.38 -4.72 5.72
CA LYS A 7 -8.84 -3.56 4.96
C LYS A 7 -8.06 -3.40 3.68
N THR A 8 -8.59 -2.57 2.79
CA THR A 8 -7.92 -2.14 1.57
C THR A 8 -7.75 -0.62 1.59
N SER A 9 -6.62 -0.15 1.07
CA SER A 9 -6.44 1.25 0.72
C SER A 9 -6.08 1.37 -0.75
N ILE A 10 -6.54 2.43 -1.40
CA ILE A 10 -6.24 2.76 -2.78
C ILE A 10 -5.50 4.08 -2.76
N VAL A 11 -4.26 4.06 -3.23
CA VAL A 11 -3.40 5.24 -3.37
C VAL A 11 -3.40 5.65 -4.82
N ASP A 12 -3.57 6.95 -5.09
CA ASP A 12 -3.42 7.51 -6.42
C ASP A 12 -1.92 7.68 -6.71
N LEU A 13 -1.36 6.79 -7.54
CA LEU A 13 0.06 6.85 -7.89
C LEU A 13 0.35 7.99 -8.83
N ASP A 14 -0.56 8.35 -9.73
CA ASP A 14 -0.34 9.45 -10.68
C ASP A 14 -0.20 10.81 -9.95
N ALA A 15 -0.76 10.91 -8.74
CA ALA A 15 -0.61 12.07 -7.84
C ALA A 15 0.72 12.09 -7.04
N ILE A 16 1.45 10.98 -7.03
CA ILE A 16 2.66 10.76 -6.22
C ILE A 16 3.90 10.57 -7.10
N ILE A 17 3.70 9.94 -8.26
CA ILE A 17 4.70 9.49 -9.20
C ILE A 17 4.27 10.01 -10.58
N PRO A 18 5.14 10.70 -11.31
CA PRO A 18 4.83 11.11 -12.67
C PRO A 18 4.49 9.88 -13.55
N PRO A 19 3.45 9.95 -14.41
CA PRO A 19 3.11 8.85 -15.32
C PRO A 19 4.26 8.42 -16.25
N SER A 20 5.26 9.28 -16.47
CA SER A 20 6.47 8.97 -17.24
C SER A 20 7.34 7.90 -16.60
N GLU A 21 7.22 7.67 -15.29
CA GLU A 21 8.01 6.71 -14.52
C GLU A 21 7.30 5.35 -14.37
N ILE A 22 6.13 5.18 -14.97
CA ILE A 22 5.34 3.94 -14.91
C ILE A 22 5.37 3.25 -16.28
N GLU A 23 6.02 2.10 -16.35
CA GLU A 23 6.07 1.26 -17.56
C GLU A 23 5.18 0.03 -17.38
N CYS A 24 4.12 -0.09 -18.20
CA CYS A 24 3.24 -1.27 -18.18
C CYS A 24 3.53 -2.18 -19.39
N ALA A 25 3.86 -3.44 -19.11
CA ALA A 25 3.95 -4.47 -20.13
C ALA A 25 2.55 -4.84 -20.65
N GLU A 26 2.47 -5.29 -21.91
CA GLU A 26 1.20 -5.74 -22.53
C GLU A 26 0.54 -6.91 -21.78
N THR A 27 1.28 -7.62 -20.94
CA THR A 27 0.77 -8.68 -20.05
C THR A 27 -0.03 -8.15 -18.85
N GLY A 28 -0.08 -6.83 -18.66
CA GLY A 28 -0.77 -6.17 -17.55
C GLY A 28 0.09 -5.98 -16.30
N VAL A 29 1.38 -6.34 -16.36
CA VAL A 29 2.34 -6.07 -15.27
C VAL A 29 2.91 -4.66 -15.44
N CYS A 30 2.72 -3.80 -14.44
CA CYS A 30 3.29 -2.45 -14.43
C CYS A 30 4.49 -2.37 -13.48
N MET A 31 5.62 -1.90 -13.99
CA MET A 31 6.82 -1.56 -13.23
C MET A 31 6.88 -0.04 -13.04
N VAL A 32 7.19 0.38 -11.82
CA VAL A 32 7.50 1.77 -11.52
C VAL A 32 9.03 1.88 -11.50
N HIS A 33 9.60 2.61 -12.46
CA HIS A 33 11.02 2.89 -12.49
C HIS A 33 11.33 4.02 -11.52
N GLU A 34 12.43 3.88 -10.76
CA GLU A 34 13.01 4.88 -9.85
C GLU A 34 12.00 5.89 -9.27
N LEU A 35 11.30 5.53 -8.17
CA LEU A 35 10.46 6.48 -7.42
C LEU A 35 11.28 7.76 -7.14
N PRO A 36 11.02 8.89 -7.81
CA PRO A 36 11.85 10.05 -7.64
C PRO A 36 11.57 10.65 -6.25
N GLY A 37 12.57 10.67 -5.38
CA GLY A 37 12.61 11.28 -4.03
C GLY A 37 11.26 11.42 -3.32
N THR A 38 10.53 12.49 -3.65
CA THR A 38 9.19 12.81 -3.12
C THR A 38 8.15 11.70 -3.22
N GLY A 39 8.26 10.79 -4.19
CA GLY A 39 7.36 9.64 -4.33
C GLY A 39 7.64 8.54 -3.31
N LEU A 40 8.92 8.33 -2.98
CA LEU A 40 9.35 7.37 -1.97
C LEU A 40 8.98 7.88 -0.56
N ASP A 41 9.23 9.16 -0.28
CA ASP A 41 8.91 9.76 1.03
C ASP A 41 7.41 9.67 1.35
N LYS A 42 6.55 9.94 0.36
CA LYS A 42 5.08 9.82 0.51
C LYS A 42 4.63 8.37 0.71
N MET A 43 5.32 7.43 0.06
CA MET A 43 5.02 6.01 0.21
C MET A 43 5.42 5.53 1.60
N GLU A 44 6.60 5.92 2.08
CA GLU A 44 7.08 5.67 3.44
C GLU A 44 6.10 6.22 4.48
N GLU A 45 5.71 7.50 4.35
CA GLU A 45 4.75 8.13 5.27
C GLU A 45 3.41 7.37 5.33
N LEU A 46 2.90 6.89 4.19
CA LEU A 46 1.66 6.11 4.14
C LEU A 46 1.82 4.74 4.82
N LEU A 47 2.94 4.06 4.60
CA LEU A 47 3.21 2.77 5.23
C LEU A 47 3.40 2.92 6.74
N ASP A 48 4.09 3.98 7.17
CA ASP A 48 4.35 4.28 8.57
C ASP A 48 3.07 4.61 9.32
N GLN A 49 2.20 5.47 8.77
CA GLN A 49 0.89 5.79 9.36
C GLN A 49 0.04 4.54 9.59
N GLU A 50 0.03 3.61 8.63
CA GLU A 50 -0.68 2.35 8.76
C GLU A 50 -0.03 1.43 9.80
N GLY A 51 1.30 1.41 9.84
CA GLY A 51 2.09 0.67 10.82
C GLY A 51 1.91 1.16 12.27
N GLU A 52 1.79 2.47 12.49
CA GLU A 52 1.47 3.07 13.80
C GLU A 52 0.13 2.56 14.34
N ASP A 53 -0.84 2.33 13.44
CA ASP A 53 -2.13 1.73 13.74
C ASP A 53 -2.08 0.19 13.79
N GLU A 54 -0.90 -0.42 13.86
CA GLU A 54 -0.67 -1.87 13.92
C GLU A 54 -1.23 -2.64 12.70
N TRP A 55 -1.36 -1.98 11.55
CA TRP A 55 -1.67 -2.66 10.30
C TRP A 55 -0.41 -3.20 9.65
N GLU A 56 -0.45 -4.48 9.28
CA GLU A 56 0.59 -5.14 8.53
C GLU A 56 0.20 -5.19 7.05
N LEU A 57 1.11 -4.73 6.18
CA LEU A 57 0.94 -4.84 4.73
C LEU A 57 1.08 -6.31 4.29
N VAL A 58 0.05 -6.82 3.61
CA VAL A 58 0.01 -8.21 3.11
C VAL A 58 0.36 -8.27 1.63
N GLN A 59 -0.21 -7.34 0.86
CA GLN A 59 -0.04 -7.30 -0.59
C GLN A 59 -0.18 -5.87 -1.09
N CYS A 60 0.62 -5.54 -2.11
CA CYS A 60 0.59 -4.27 -2.79
C CYS A 60 0.62 -4.54 -4.30
N GLN A 61 -0.30 -3.95 -5.08
CA GLN A 61 -0.41 -4.14 -6.53
C GLN A 61 -0.75 -2.83 -7.22
N SER A 62 -0.04 -2.51 -8.29
CA SER A 62 -0.34 -1.36 -9.13
C SER A 62 -1.28 -1.74 -10.27
N HIS A 63 -2.22 -0.86 -10.60
CA HIS A 63 -3.04 -0.97 -11.80
C HIS A 63 -3.57 0.40 -12.22
N GLY A 64 -3.32 0.81 -13.47
CA GLY A 64 -3.87 2.03 -14.07
C GLY A 64 -3.64 3.29 -13.25
N GLY A 65 -2.37 3.56 -12.87
CA GLY A 65 -2.01 4.77 -12.11
C GLY A 65 -2.43 4.73 -10.63
N LYS A 66 -2.88 3.58 -10.12
CA LYS A 66 -3.29 3.41 -8.72
C LYS A 66 -2.55 2.26 -8.06
N LEU A 67 -2.40 2.33 -6.74
CA LEU A 67 -1.85 1.28 -5.91
C LEU A 67 -2.91 0.75 -4.96
N LEU A 68 -3.24 -0.53 -5.06
CA LEU A 68 -4.06 -1.23 -4.10
C LEU A 68 -3.16 -1.87 -3.05
N CYS A 69 -3.37 -1.51 -1.79
CA CYS A 69 -2.74 -2.13 -0.64
C CYS A 69 -3.77 -2.93 0.16
N ILE A 70 -3.40 -4.15 0.54
CA ILE A 70 -4.20 -5.04 1.39
C ILE A 70 -3.49 -5.17 2.72
N TRP A 71 -4.23 -4.95 3.80
CA TRP A 71 -3.70 -4.89 5.16
C TRP A 71 -4.36 -5.93 6.05
N LYS A 72 -3.62 -6.39 7.06
CA LYS A 72 -4.16 -7.21 8.14
C LYS A 72 -3.77 -6.62 9.50
N LYS A 73 -4.68 -6.75 10.47
CA LYS A 73 -4.41 -6.38 11.87
C LYS A 73 -4.96 -7.48 12.78
N GLU A 74 -4.20 -7.88 13.78
CA GLU A 74 -4.66 -8.85 14.77
C GLU A 74 -5.72 -8.22 15.67
N ILE A 75 -6.83 -8.95 15.88
CA ILE A 75 -7.86 -8.55 16.84
C ILE A 75 -7.38 -8.98 18.23
N LYS A 76 -6.79 -8.05 18.97
CA LYS A 76 -6.48 -8.23 20.39
C LYS A 76 -7.80 -8.19 21.16
N GLU A 77 -8.34 -9.35 21.53
CA GLU A 77 -9.49 -9.40 22.42
C GLU A 77 -9.06 -8.81 23.77
N ALA A 78 -9.54 -7.61 24.10
CA ALA A 78 -9.46 -7.11 25.45
C ALA A 78 -10.30 -8.06 26.30
N PHE A 79 -9.67 -8.81 27.19
CA PHE A 79 -10.39 -9.56 28.21
C PHE A 79 -11.24 -8.57 29.00
N ALA A 80 -12.53 -8.50 28.67
CA ALA A 80 -13.51 -7.82 29.50
C ALA A 80 -13.55 -8.59 30.83
N SER A 81 -12.98 -7.96 31.87
CA SER A 81 -13.11 -8.42 33.25
C SER A 81 -14.54 -8.29 33.75
#